data_AF-A0A967HU20-F1
#
_entry.id   AF-A0A967HU20-F1
#
_cell.length_a   1.000
_cell.length_b   1.000
_cell.length_c   1.000
_cell.angle_alpha   90.00
_cell.angle_beta   90.00
_cell.angle_gamma   90.00
#
_symmetry.space_group_name_H-M   'P 1'
#
loop_
_entity.id
_entity.type
_entity.pdbx_description
1 polymer ?
#
loop_
_entity_poly.entity_id
_entity_poly.type
_entity_poly.pdbx_seq_one_letter_code
_entity_poly.pdbx_strand_id
1 'polypeptide(L)'
;MVRTADGVELTGADGTLRVRGPIVARPVAGQVRIDDTTYRGAALVRPAAEGVTAVNLVELETYLLGVVPREIGGGRPPEELEAVKAQAIAARTYAVRQLGRRDALGFDYYGSVLDQVYGGMDAEDETTTRAVRETRGEVVVHDGEPIEAYYHSTCGGRTAALEEVWGGEPRPYLRSVSDRRPDGGWYCESSNRFRWTEHWTHDELLATLTAGLRERGEVGAVTRVESLEVTGRTRSGRAEALRVATNL
;
A
#
# COMPACT_ATOMS: atom_id res chain seq x y z
N MET A 1 -16.08 4.20 20.91
CA MET A 1 -15.36 5.36 21.50
C MET A 1 -15.81 6.60 20.73
N VAL A 2 -16.00 7.74 21.40
CA VAL A 2 -16.49 8.96 20.73
C VAL A 2 -15.65 10.18 21.09
N ARG A 3 -15.60 11.15 20.18
CA ARG A 3 -14.95 12.45 20.39
C ARG A 3 -15.74 13.28 21.40
N THR A 4 -15.04 13.96 22.28
CA THR A 4 -15.59 15.05 23.12
C THR A 4 -14.90 16.37 22.76
N ALA A 5 -15.39 17.50 23.29
CA ALA A 5 -14.82 18.82 22.99
C ALA A 5 -13.29 18.88 23.21
N ASP A 6 -12.80 18.22 24.27
CA ASP A 6 -11.39 18.30 24.70
C ASP A 6 -10.67 16.93 24.69
N GLY A 7 -11.26 15.88 24.13
CA GLY A 7 -10.69 14.54 24.26
C GLY A 7 -11.56 13.39 23.76
N VAL A 8 -11.50 12.26 24.45
CA VAL A 8 -12.15 10.99 24.06
C VAL A 8 -13.00 10.45 25.21
N GLU A 9 -14.18 9.95 24.87
CA GLU A 9 -15.04 9.18 25.75
C GLU A 9 -14.99 7.69 25.38
N LEU A 10 -14.70 6.87 26.39
CA LEU A 10 -14.62 5.42 26.32
C LEU A 10 -15.81 4.83 27.08
N THR A 11 -16.51 3.88 26.47
CA THR A 11 -17.59 3.15 27.13
C THR A 11 -17.21 1.68 27.18
N GLY A 12 -17.15 1.13 28.39
CA GLY A 12 -16.87 -0.28 28.66
C GLY A 12 -17.93 -0.90 29.57
N ALA A 13 -17.73 -2.17 29.94
CA ALA A 13 -18.63 -2.90 30.84
C ALA A 13 -18.80 -2.21 32.21
N ASP A 14 -17.74 -1.56 32.69
CA ASP A 14 -17.69 -0.90 34.01
C ASP A 14 -18.12 0.59 33.95
N GLY A 15 -18.64 1.05 32.81
CA GLY A 15 -19.16 2.41 32.62
C GLY A 15 -18.36 3.26 31.63
N THR A 16 -18.48 4.57 31.78
CA THR A 16 -17.93 5.56 30.85
C THR A 16 -16.77 6.32 31.46
N LEU A 17 -15.65 6.40 30.74
CA LEU A 17 -14.46 7.18 31.10
C LEU A 17 -14.23 8.30 30.09
N ARG A 18 -14.06 9.53 30.58
CA ARG A 18 -13.66 10.69 29.76
C ARG A 18 -12.22 11.06 30.04
N VAL A 19 -11.42 11.17 28.98
CA VAL A 19 -10.00 11.55 29.08
C VAL A 19 -9.74 12.72 28.15
N ARG A 20 -8.96 13.70 28.64
CA ARG A 20 -8.48 14.81 27.82
C ARG A 20 -7.31 14.35 26.95
N GLY A 21 -7.34 14.71 25.67
CA GLY A 21 -6.28 14.35 24.72
C GLY A 21 -6.26 12.86 24.31
N PRO A 22 -5.13 12.38 23.77
CA PRO A 22 -5.00 11.00 23.29
C PRO A 22 -4.88 9.98 24.43
N ILE A 23 -5.35 8.76 24.18
CA ILE A 23 -5.31 7.63 25.12
C ILE A 23 -4.53 6.48 24.48
N VAL A 24 -3.68 5.81 25.26
CA VAL A 24 -3.07 4.53 24.86
C VAL A 24 -3.74 3.39 25.62
N ALA A 25 -4.52 2.57 24.92
CA ALA A 25 -5.08 1.34 25.43
C ALA A 25 -4.08 0.20 25.24
N ARG A 26 -3.50 -0.28 26.34
CA ARG A 26 -2.61 -1.45 26.36
C ARG A 26 -3.39 -2.69 26.82
N PRO A 27 -3.43 -3.77 26.03
CA PRO A 27 -4.15 -4.97 26.41
C PRO A 27 -3.37 -5.77 27.45
N VAL A 28 -4.10 -6.35 28.42
CA VAL A 28 -3.51 -7.25 29.43
C VAL A 28 -3.01 -8.55 28.80
N ALA A 29 -3.67 -9.02 27.74
CA ALA A 29 -3.35 -10.27 27.03
C ALA A 29 -2.64 -10.04 25.68
N GLY A 30 -2.04 -8.86 25.46
CA GLY A 30 -1.16 -8.61 24.30
C GLY A 30 -1.83 -8.37 22.94
N GLN A 31 -3.17 -8.35 22.87
CA GLN A 31 -3.93 -8.08 21.66
C GLN A 31 -5.01 -7.00 21.86
N VAL A 32 -5.16 -6.11 20.88
CA VAL A 32 -6.19 -5.08 20.84
C VAL A 32 -7.04 -5.25 19.59
N ARG A 33 -8.35 -5.05 19.70
CA ARG A 33 -9.24 -5.06 18.54
C ARG A 33 -9.57 -3.62 18.17
N ILE A 34 -9.33 -3.26 16.92
CA ILE A 34 -9.77 -1.99 16.34
C ILE A 34 -10.75 -2.37 15.23
N ASP A 35 -11.99 -1.91 15.37
CA ASP A 35 -13.14 -2.36 14.57
C ASP A 35 -13.25 -3.89 14.54
N ASP A 36 -13.08 -4.51 13.38
CA ASP A 36 -13.20 -5.95 13.21
C ASP A 36 -11.88 -6.72 13.17
N THR A 37 -10.76 -6.02 13.26
CA THR A 37 -9.43 -6.63 13.12
C THR A 37 -8.70 -6.70 14.46
N THR A 38 -8.05 -7.83 14.70
CA THR A 38 -7.23 -8.05 15.89
C THR A 38 -5.78 -7.67 15.59
N TYR A 39 -5.17 -6.88 16.47
CA TYR A 39 -3.81 -6.38 16.34
C TYR A 39 -2.99 -6.73 17.58
N ARG A 40 -1.68 -6.95 17.38
CA ARG A 40 -0.72 -7.00 18.48
C ARG A 40 -0.38 -5.60 18.97
N GLY A 41 0.20 -5.51 20.17
CA GLY A 41 0.66 -4.24 20.72
C GLY A 41 -0.48 -3.48 21.39
N ALA A 42 -0.60 -2.18 21.12
CA ALA A 42 -1.55 -1.30 21.77
C ALA A 42 -2.37 -0.50 20.75
N ALA A 43 -3.43 0.17 21.21
CA ALA A 43 -4.16 1.15 20.41
C ALA A 43 -3.96 2.55 20.99
N LEU A 44 -3.48 3.47 20.17
CA LEU A 44 -3.52 4.90 20.43
C LEU A 44 -4.79 5.48 19.82
N VAL A 45 -5.63 6.05 20.66
CA VAL A 45 -6.88 6.68 20.24
C VAL A 45 -6.75 8.17 20.46
N ARG A 46 -6.92 8.96 19.40
CA ARG A 46 -6.79 10.42 19.44
C ARG A 46 -8.05 11.10 18.90
N PRO A 47 -8.43 12.27 19.44
CA PRO A 47 -9.44 13.10 18.81
C PRO A 47 -9.00 13.50 17.40
N ALA A 48 -9.93 13.47 16.45
CA ALA A 48 -9.72 13.95 15.08
C ALA A 48 -10.64 15.15 14.79
N ALA A 49 -10.56 15.70 13.57
CA ALA A 49 -11.49 16.73 13.10
C ALA A 49 -12.95 16.23 13.21
N GLU A 50 -13.17 14.98 12.81
CA GLU A 50 -14.42 14.24 12.97
C GLU A 50 -14.14 12.94 13.72
N GLY A 51 -14.85 12.71 14.82
CA GLY A 51 -14.69 11.48 15.61
C GLY A 51 -13.28 11.28 16.19
N VAL A 52 -12.79 10.04 16.12
CA VAL A 52 -11.49 9.65 16.67
C VAL A 52 -10.68 8.91 15.61
N THR A 53 -9.36 9.04 15.67
CA THR A 53 -8.43 8.17 14.94
C THR A 53 -7.92 7.09 15.89
N ALA A 54 -8.06 5.83 15.51
CA ALA A 54 -7.45 4.70 16.18
C ALA A 54 -6.20 4.27 15.42
N VAL A 55 -5.06 4.23 16.10
CA VAL A 55 -3.74 3.89 15.55
C VAL A 55 -3.24 2.67 16.29
N ASN A 56 -2.88 1.61 15.56
CA ASN A 56 -2.20 0.48 16.18
C ASN A 56 -0.74 0.86 16.48
N LEU A 57 -0.37 0.86 17.76
CA LEU A 57 1.01 1.02 18.21
C LEU A 57 1.65 -0.37 18.32
N VAL A 58 2.62 -0.64 17.45
CA VAL A 58 3.19 -1.96 17.28
C VAL A 58 4.67 -1.87 16.89
N GLU A 59 5.47 -2.81 17.36
CA GLU A 59 6.88 -2.93 17.01
C GLU A 59 7.03 -3.32 15.54
N LEU A 60 8.06 -2.79 14.86
CA LEU A 60 8.28 -2.97 13.42
C LEU A 60 8.24 -4.43 12.97
N GLU A 61 8.96 -5.32 13.65
CA GLU A 61 8.98 -6.75 13.29
C GLU A 61 7.61 -7.42 13.45
N THR A 62 6.82 -6.96 14.41
CA THR A 62 5.46 -7.45 14.65
C THR A 62 4.48 -6.90 13.61
N TYR A 63 4.65 -5.65 13.20
CA TYR A 63 3.90 -5.03 12.10
C TYR A 63 4.10 -5.80 10.80
N LEU A 64 5.34 -6.19 10.49
CA LEU A 64 5.68 -6.93 9.28
C LEU A 64 5.00 -8.31 9.19
N LEU A 65 4.65 -8.94 10.32
CA LEU A 65 3.90 -10.19 10.33
C LEU A 65 2.50 -10.04 9.71
N GLY A 66 1.90 -8.85 9.80
CA GLY A 66 0.61 -8.56 9.18
C GLY A 66 0.71 -7.89 7.79
N VAL A 67 1.88 -7.38 7.42
CA VAL A 67 2.13 -6.73 6.12
C VAL A 67 2.57 -7.73 5.05
N VAL A 68 3.66 -8.47 5.31
CA VAL A 68 4.25 -9.37 4.31
C VAL A 68 3.22 -10.31 3.68
N PRO A 69 2.37 -11.03 4.45
CA PRO A 69 1.37 -11.92 3.85
C PRO A 69 0.28 -11.20 3.05
N ARG A 70 0.03 -9.90 3.28
CA ARG A 70 -0.91 -9.12 2.48
C ARG A 70 -0.30 -8.59 1.19
N GLU A 71 1.00 -8.38 1.17
CA GLU A 71 1.71 -7.79 0.02
C GLU A 71 2.16 -8.84 -0.99
N ILE A 72 2.75 -9.95 -0.53
CA ILE A 72 3.13 -11.06 -1.41
C ILE A 72 2.07 -12.17 -1.42
N GLY A 73 1.06 -12.15 -0.54
CA GLY A 73 0.09 -13.24 -0.39
C GLY A 73 0.52 -14.26 0.67
N GLY A 74 -0.42 -14.71 1.50
CA GLY A 74 -0.21 -15.76 2.51
C GLY A 74 -0.29 -17.17 1.92
N GLY A 75 0.10 -18.18 2.70
CA GLY A 75 0.10 -19.57 2.26
C GLY A 75 1.13 -19.88 1.16
N ARG A 76 2.22 -19.10 1.10
CA ARG A 76 3.28 -19.27 0.12
C ARG A 76 4.00 -20.60 0.34
N PRO A 77 4.27 -21.38 -0.72
CA PRO A 77 4.90 -22.68 -0.55
C PRO A 77 6.38 -22.51 -0.16
N PRO A 78 6.98 -23.49 0.55
CA PRO A 78 8.34 -23.35 1.10
C PRO A 78 9.43 -23.04 0.06
N GLU A 79 9.27 -23.50 -1.18
CA GLU A 79 10.18 -23.21 -2.30
C GLU A 79 10.21 -21.72 -2.69
N GLU A 80 9.20 -20.94 -2.34
CA GLU A 80 9.14 -19.50 -2.58
C GLU A 80 9.72 -18.68 -1.43
N LEU A 81 10.28 -19.32 -0.38
CA LEU A 81 10.74 -18.64 0.83
C LEU A 81 11.71 -17.47 0.55
N GLU A 82 12.61 -17.60 -0.42
CA GLU A 82 13.57 -16.54 -0.75
C GLU A 82 12.89 -15.31 -1.38
N ALA A 83 11.80 -15.50 -2.14
CA ALA A 83 10.98 -14.39 -2.61
C ALA A 83 10.23 -13.71 -1.45
N VAL A 84 9.73 -14.50 -0.48
CA VAL A 84 9.07 -13.98 0.72
C VAL A 84 10.06 -13.23 1.62
N LYS A 85 11.31 -13.68 1.73
CA LYS A 85 12.40 -12.95 2.41
C LYS A 85 12.72 -11.63 1.72
N ALA A 86 12.84 -11.62 0.39
CA ALA A 86 13.03 -10.40 -0.36
C ALA A 86 11.89 -9.39 -0.12
N GLN A 87 10.63 -9.87 -0.07
CA GLN A 87 9.49 -9.02 0.29
C GLN A 87 9.59 -8.51 1.73
N ALA A 88 9.98 -9.35 2.71
CA ALA A 88 10.12 -8.92 4.09
C ALA A 88 11.17 -7.81 4.25
N ILE A 89 12.31 -7.94 3.58
CA ILE A 89 13.37 -6.92 3.56
C ILE A 89 12.88 -5.64 2.87
N ALA A 90 12.21 -5.74 1.72
CA ALA A 90 11.66 -4.59 1.01
C ALA A 90 10.60 -3.85 1.85
N ALA A 91 9.68 -4.59 2.45
CA ALA A 91 8.64 -4.04 3.33
C ALA A 91 9.23 -3.36 4.57
N ARG A 92 10.25 -3.96 5.19
CA ARG A 92 10.98 -3.36 6.32
C ARG A 92 11.70 -2.08 5.91
N THR A 93 12.38 -2.11 4.78
CA THR A 93 13.11 -0.96 4.24
C THR A 93 12.15 0.19 3.94
N TYR A 94 10.99 -0.11 3.34
CA TYR A 94 9.94 0.86 3.09
C TYR A 94 9.45 1.49 4.40
N ALA A 95 9.08 0.68 5.40
CA ALA A 95 8.61 1.18 6.68
C ALA A 95 9.66 2.12 7.30
N VAL A 96 10.91 1.67 7.45
CA VAL A 96 11.98 2.49 8.02
C VAL A 96 12.18 3.79 7.24
N ARG A 97 12.16 3.76 5.90
CA ARG A 97 12.32 4.94 5.06
C ARG A 97 11.16 5.94 5.17
N GLN A 98 9.94 5.46 5.42
CA GLN A 98 8.73 6.29 5.46
C GLN A 98 8.32 6.69 6.89
N LEU A 99 9.05 6.24 7.91
CA LEU A 99 8.78 6.55 9.31
C LEU A 99 8.69 8.06 9.55
N GLY A 100 7.68 8.52 10.28
CA GLY A 100 7.44 9.94 10.57
C GLY A 100 6.92 10.79 9.40
N ARG A 101 6.80 10.25 8.17
CA ARG A 101 6.29 11.01 7.00
C ARG A 101 4.89 11.61 7.24
N ARG A 102 4.11 10.98 8.13
CA ARG A 102 2.73 11.35 8.46
C ARG A 102 2.59 11.89 9.88
N ASP A 103 3.66 12.40 10.49
CA ASP A 103 3.65 12.98 11.85
C ASP A 103 2.56 14.03 12.06
N ALA A 104 2.31 14.86 11.04
CA ALA A 104 1.24 15.87 11.07
C ALA A 104 -0.17 15.27 11.23
N LEU A 105 -0.37 14.02 10.80
CA LEU A 105 -1.61 13.24 10.97
C LEU A 105 -1.61 12.43 12.28
N GLY A 106 -0.44 12.27 12.91
CA GLY A 106 -0.30 11.62 14.20
C GLY A 106 -0.13 10.10 14.16
N PHE A 107 0.27 9.55 13.03
CA PHE A 107 0.61 8.14 12.85
C PHE A 107 1.64 8.02 11.72
N ASP A 108 2.30 6.87 11.60
CA ASP A 108 3.34 6.66 10.59
C ASP A 108 2.79 6.17 9.25
N TYR A 109 1.89 5.19 9.27
CA TYR A 109 1.40 4.50 8.07
C TYR A 109 -0.12 4.32 8.07
N TYR A 110 -0.73 4.39 6.89
CA TYR A 110 -2.02 3.78 6.61
C TYR A 110 -1.86 2.26 6.43
N GLY A 111 -2.83 1.49 6.92
CA GLY A 111 -2.92 0.03 6.66
C GLY A 111 -3.49 -0.33 5.28
N SER A 112 -3.23 0.48 4.25
CA SER A 112 -3.81 0.35 2.91
C SER A 112 -2.75 0.54 1.83
N VAL A 113 -3.15 0.45 0.56
CA VAL A 113 -2.29 0.69 -0.61
C VAL A 113 -1.67 2.09 -0.67
N LEU A 114 -2.10 3.02 0.20
CA LEU A 114 -1.45 4.32 0.35
C LEU A 114 -0.05 4.23 0.97
N ASP A 115 0.19 3.20 1.80
CA ASP A 115 1.50 2.86 2.35
C ASP A 115 1.76 1.35 2.17
N GLN A 116 1.32 0.52 3.12
CA GLN A 116 1.40 -0.94 3.02
C GLN A 116 0.11 -1.57 3.55
N VAL A 117 -0.36 -2.63 2.90
CA VAL A 117 -1.57 -3.33 3.35
C VAL A 117 -1.27 -4.07 4.65
N TYR A 118 -1.88 -3.63 5.75
CA TYR A 118 -1.65 -4.21 7.08
C TYR A 118 -2.88 -4.96 7.58
N GLY A 119 -2.79 -6.28 7.66
CA GLY A 119 -3.91 -7.15 8.01
C GLY A 119 -4.00 -7.57 9.48
N GLY A 120 -3.18 -6.98 10.37
CA GLY A 120 -3.13 -7.37 11.78
C GLY A 120 -2.76 -8.85 11.97
N MET A 121 -3.25 -9.44 13.07
CA MET A 121 -2.99 -10.84 13.44
C MET A 121 -3.67 -11.84 12.49
N ASP A 122 -4.81 -11.47 11.90
CA ASP A 122 -5.59 -12.34 11.03
C ASP A 122 -4.88 -12.64 9.71
N ALA A 123 -3.85 -11.87 9.37
CA ALA A 123 -3.03 -12.08 8.19
C ALA A 123 -1.79 -12.96 8.44
N GLU A 124 -1.41 -13.20 9.70
CA GLU A 124 -0.16 -13.90 10.03
C GLU A 124 -0.17 -15.33 9.46
N ASP A 125 0.93 -15.68 8.79
CA ASP A 125 1.11 -16.96 8.12
C ASP A 125 2.50 -17.53 8.44
N GLU A 126 2.64 -18.86 8.46
CA GLU A 126 3.88 -19.52 8.91
C GLU A 126 5.09 -19.18 8.03
N THR A 127 4.94 -19.30 6.70
CA THR A 127 6.03 -19.04 5.74
C THR A 127 6.47 -17.59 5.81
N THR A 128 5.52 -16.65 5.83
CA THR A 128 5.82 -15.21 5.90
C THR A 128 6.40 -14.80 7.26
N THR A 129 5.89 -15.37 8.35
CA THR A 129 6.44 -15.17 9.69
C THR A 129 7.88 -15.65 9.78
N ARG A 130 8.18 -16.83 9.21
CA ARG A 130 9.53 -17.36 9.13
C ARG A 130 10.44 -16.41 8.35
N ALA A 131 10.02 -15.93 7.19
CA ALA A 131 10.80 -15.00 6.37
C ALA A 131 11.09 -13.67 7.11
N VAL A 132 10.10 -13.09 7.79
CA VAL A 132 10.29 -11.88 8.62
C VAL A 132 11.34 -12.12 9.70
N ARG A 133 11.27 -13.26 10.41
CA ARG A 133 12.20 -13.61 11.49
C ARG A 133 13.61 -13.88 10.98
N GLU A 134 13.76 -14.62 9.89
CA GLU A 134 15.07 -14.96 9.31
C GLU A 134 15.79 -13.74 8.72
N THR A 135 15.06 -12.68 8.36
CA THR A 135 15.60 -11.41 7.81
C THR A 135 15.53 -10.25 8.79
N ARG A 136 15.40 -10.54 10.10
CA ARG A 136 15.19 -9.53 11.13
C ARG A 136 16.29 -8.46 11.11
N GLY A 137 15.89 -7.20 10.97
CA GLY A 137 16.80 -6.06 10.95
C GLY A 137 17.54 -5.84 9.62
N GLU A 138 17.32 -6.69 8.61
CA GLU A 138 17.90 -6.49 7.28
C GLU A 138 17.10 -5.44 6.49
N VAL A 139 17.81 -4.43 5.98
CA VAL A 139 17.27 -3.35 5.15
C VAL A 139 18.20 -3.11 3.96
N VAL A 140 17.64 -2.61 2.86
CA VAL A 140 18.41 -2.21 1.69
C VAL A 140 18.80 -0.74 1.81
N VAL A 141 20.09 -0.45 1.67
CA VAL A 141 20.64 0.90 1.79
C VAL A 141 21.36 1.34 0.52
N HIS A 142 21.34 2.63 0.26
CA HIS A 142 22.15 3.30 -0.75
C HIS A 142 22.74 4.57 -0.14
N ASP A 143 24.05 4.77 -0.28
CA ASP A 143 24.79 5.89 0.33
C ASP A 143 24.55 6.04 1.84
N GLY A 144 24.45 4.92 2.56
CA GLY A 144 24.27 4.89 4.01
C GLY A 144 22.83 5.06 4.49
N GLU A 145 21.88 5.34 3.58
CA GLU A 145 20.48 5.59 3.90
C GLU A 145 19.57 4.47 3.37
N PRO A 146 18.49 4.09 4.09
CA PRO A 146 17.47 3.17 3.56
C PRO A 146 16.89 3.68 2.25
N ILE A 147 16.74 2.79 1.26
CA ILE A 147 16.21 3.17 -0.06
C ILE A 147 14.68 3.37 -0.03
N GLU A 148 14.17 4.03 -1.07
CA GLU A 148 12.75 4.02 -1.40
C GLU A 148 12.37 2.65 -1.99
N ALA A 149 12.07 1.67 -1.12
CA ALA A 149 11.82 0.28 -1.50
C ALA A 149 10.40 0.05 -2.05
N TYR A 150 10.10 0.63 -3.21
CA TYR A 150 8.84 0.37 -3.91
C TYR A 150 8.80 -1.04 -4.50
N TYR A 151 7.66 -1.71 -4.36
CA TYR A 151 7.38 -3.01 -4.96
C TYR A 151 5.99 -3.00 -5.60
N HIS A 152 5.75 -3.97 -6.48
CA HIS A 152 4.47 -4.13 -7.18
C HIS A 152 4.27 -5.59 -7.59
N SER A 153 3.02 -5.98 -7.85
CA SER A 153 2.65 -7.39 -8.09
C SER A 153 3.23 -7.98 -9.39
N THR A 154 3.12 -7.28 -10.52
CA THR A 154 3.50 -7.84 -11.83
C THR A 154 3.95 -6.74 -12.77
N CYS A 155 5.14 -6.89 -13.36
CA CYS A 155 5.76 -5.82 -14.14
C CYS A 155 5.38 -5.83 -15.63
N GLY A 156 4.87 -6.96 -16.16
CA GLY A 156 4.58 -7.11 -17.59
C GLY A 156 5.84 -7.31 -18.45
N GLY A 157 6.95 -7.70 -17.82
CA GLY A 157 8.21 -8.08 -18.47
C GLY A 157 9.38 -7.11 -18.23
N ARG A 158 9.12 -5.93 -17.66
CA ARG A 158 10.14 -4.95 -17.28
C ARG A 158 9.64 -4.04 -16.16
N THR A 159 10.49 -3.73 -15.18
CA THR A 159 10.14 -2.73 -14.17
C THR A 159 10.11 -1.32 -14.78
N ALA A 160 9.49 -0.34 -14.14
CA ALA A 160 9.62 1.06 -14.54
C ALA A 160 10.72 1.77 -13.74
N ALA A 161 11.29 2.84 -14.31
CA ALA A 161 12.11 3.75 -13.52
C ALA A 161 11.23 4.68 -12.68
N LEU A 162 11.76 5.26 -11.60
CA LEU A 162 11.01 6.19 -10.72
C LEU A 162 10.35 7.32 -11.54
N GLU A 163 11.16 7.96 -12.39
CA GLU A 163 10.75 9.11 -13.18
C GLU A 163 9.66 8.80 -14.21
N GLU A 164 9.51 7.53 -14.63
CA GLU A 164 8.44 7.10 -15.54
C GLU A 164 7.08 6.97 -14.84
N VAL A 165 7.06 6.85 -13.51
CA VAL A 165 5.84 6.61 -12.73
C VAL A 165 5.43 7.85 -11.94
N TRP A 166 6.38 8.46 -11.25
CA TRP A 166 6.11 9.57 -10.33
C TRP A 166 6.82 10.87 -10.73
N GLY A 167 7.60 10.86 -11.82
CA GLY A 167 8.47 11.98 -12.20
C GLY A 167 9.62 12.20 -11.20
N GLY A 168 10.19 13.41 -11.22
CA GLY A 168 11.25 13.81 -10.29
C GLY A 168 12.65 13.34 -10.67
N GLU A 169 13.58 13.54 -9.72
CA GLU A 169 15.00 13.25 -9.93
C GLU A 169 15.27 11.74 -9.96
N PRO A 170 15.96 11.22 -10.99
CA PRO A 170 16.21 9.81 -11.09
C PRO A 170 17.04 9.25 -9.94
N ARG A 171 16.73 8.02 -9.50
CA ARG A 171 17.49 7.32 -8.44
C ARG A 171 18.35 6.21 -9.02
N PRO A 172 19.62 6.04 -8.60
CA PRO A 172 20.49 4.97 -9.09
C PRO A 172 19.92 3.55 -8.86
N TYR A 173 19.17 3.36 -7.78
CA TYR A 173 18.58 2.08 -7.39
C TYR A 173 17.14 1.84 -7.88
N LEU A 174 16.45 2.86 -8.45
CA LEU A 174 15.12 2.72 -9.05
C LEU A 174 15.18 2.89 -10.57
N ARG A 175 15.96 2.02 -11.19
CA ARG A 175 16.09 1.95 -12.65
C ARG A 175 15.29 0.79 -13.20
N SER A 176 14.84 1.00 -14.43
CA SER A 176 14.08 0.01 -15.15
C SER A 176 14.96 -1.17 -15.57
N VAL A 177 14.63 -2.37 -15.10
CA VAL A 177 15.35 -3.62 -15.34
C VAL A 177 14.46 -4.66 -16.02
N SER A 178 15.07 -5.52 -16.85
CA SER A 178 14.36 -6.62 -17.51
C SER A 178 14.00 -7.71 -16.51
N ASP A 179 12.77 -8.20 -16.61
CA ASP A 179 12.28 -9.35 -15.83
C ASP A 179 12.48 -10.68 -16.59
N ARG A 180 13.32 -10.67 -17.63
CA ARG A 180 13.53 -11.82 -18.50
C ARG A 180 14.39 -12.88 -17.79
N ARG A 181 13.96 -14.14 -17.86
CA ARG A 181 14.71 -15.26 -17.30
C ARG A 181 15.85 -15.70 -18.23
N PRO A 182 16.96 -16.25 -17.70
CA PRO A 182 18.06 -16.75 -18.54
C PRO A 182 17.64 -17.84 -19.53
N ASP A 183 16.64 -18.66 -19.18
CA ASP A 183 16.09 -19.74 -20.01
C ASP A 183 15.00 -19.27 -20.99
N GLY A 184 14.69 -17.97 -21.02
CA GLY A 184 13.60 -17.40 -21.79
C GLY A 184 12.32 -17.17 -20.96
N GLY A 185 11.38 -16.40 -21.51
CA GLY A 185 10.20 -15.96 -20.75
C GLY A 185 10.53 -14.90 -19.68
N TRP A 186 9.60 -14.67 -18.76
CA TRP A 186 9.71 -13.67 -17.69
C TRP A 186 9.39 -14.27 -16.33
N TYR A 187 9.97 -13.77 -15.24
CA TYR A 187 9.70 -14.28 -13.90
C TYR A 187 8.24 -14.04 -13.48
N CYS A 188 7.67 -12.89 -13.83
CA CYS A 188 6.28 -12.56 -13.49
C CYS A 188 5.23 -13.14 -14.46
N GLU A 189 5.62 -13.97 -15.44
CA GLU A 189 4.70 -14.48 -16.46
C GLU A 189 3.65 -15.47 -15.94
N SER A 190 3.93 -16.12 -14.81
CA SER A 190 2.99 -17.01 -14.12
C SER A 190 1.81 -16.27 -13.49
N SER A 191 1.93 -14.95 -13.31
CA SER A 191 0.86 -14.12 -12.78
C SER A 191 -0.30 -14.03 -13.77
N ASN A 192 -1.53 -14.21 -13.28
CA ASN A 192 -2.74 -13.93 -14.05
C ASN A 192 -2.89 -12.44 -14.43
N ARG A 193 -2.03 -11.56 -13.87
CA ARG A 193 -1.93 -10.13 -14.23
C ARG A 193 -0.81 -9.83 -15.22
N PHE A 194 -0.07 -10.83 -15.70
CA PHE A 194 0.97 -10.61 -16.70
C PHE A 194 0.40 -10.14 -18.03
N ARG A 195 -0.71 -10.77 -18.45
CA ARG A 195 -1.52 -10.37 -19.60
C ARG A 195 -2.98 -10.49 -19.20
N TRP A 196 -3.71 -9.39 -19.31
CA TRP A 196 -5.12 -9.34 -18.95
C TRP A 196 -5.87 -8.43 -19.93
N THR A 197 -7.18 -8.65 -20.01
CA THR A 197 -8.11 -7.85 -20.80
C THR A 197 -9.28 -7.48 -19.90
N GLU A 198 -9.78 -6.27 -20.05
CA GLU A 198 -10.97 -5.79 -19.37
C GLU A 198 -11.94 -5.21 -20.41
N HIS A 199 -13.24 -5.43 -20.19
CA HIS A 199 -14.30 -5.04 -21.10
C HIS A 199 -15.21 -4.05 -20.41
N TRP A 200 -15.38 -2.88 -21.02
CA TRP A 200 -16.26 -1.84 -20.52
C TRP A 200 -17.42 -1.68 -21.48
N THR A 201 -18.61 -1.49 -20.95
CA THR A 201 -19.74 -1.04 -21.75
C THR A 201 -19.51 0.39 -22.21
N HIS A 202 -20.21 0.78 -23.28
CA HIS A 202 -20.17 2.15 -23.77
C HIS A 202 -20.56 3.15 -22.68
N ASP A 203 -21.63 2.87 -21.93
CA ASP A 203 -22.14 3.77 -20.90
C ASP A 203 -21.20 3.89 -19.70
N GLU A 204 -20.54 2.79 -19.28
CA GLU A 204 -19.51 2.84 -18.23
C GLU A 204 -18.31 3.70 -18.64
N LEU A 205 -17.85 3.58 -19.89
CA LEU A 205 -16.75 4.39 -20.41
C LEU A 205 -17.13 5.88 -20.42
N LEU A 206 -18.31 6.22 -20.95
CA LEU A 206 -18.79 7.60 -20.99
C LEU A 206 -18.98 8.20 -19.60
N ALA A 207 -19.53 7.42 -18.66
CA ALA A 207 -19.71 7.84 -17.28
C ALA A 207 -18.37 8.10 -16.60
N THR A 208 -17.39 7.21 -16.79
CA THR A 208 -16.04 7.34 -16.24
C THR A 208 -15.32 8.56 -16.79
N LEU A 209 -15.34 8.77 -18.11
CA LEU A 209 -14.75 9.94 -18.75
C LEU A 209 -15.42 11.24 -18.27
N THR A 210 -16.75 11.25 -18.20
CA THR A 210 -17.52 12.41 -17.72
C THR A 210 -17.18 12.74 -16.26
N ALA A 211 -17.10 11.74 -15.39
CA ALA A 211 -16.71 11.94 -13.99
C ALA A 211 -15.30 12.51 -13.88
N GLY A 212 -14.32 11.92 -14.59
CA GLY A 212 -12.94 12.38 -14.57
C GLY A 212 -12.73 13.79 -15.13
N LEU A 213 -13.55 14.21 -16.11
CA LEU A 213 -13.53 15.59 -16.63
C LEU A 213 -14.15 16.58 -15.62
N ARG A 214 -15.24 16.20 -14.95
CA ARG A 214 -15.87 17.04 -13.90
C ARG A 214 -14.94 17.30 -12.73
N GLU A 215 -14.15 16.31 -12.31
CA GLU A 215 -13.11 16.47 -11.28
C GLU A 215 -12.05 17.50 -11.67
N ARG A 216 -11.90 17.78 -12.97
CA ARG A 216 -10.97 18.79 -13.51
C ARG A 216 -11.64 20.13 -13.80
N GLY A 217 -12.92 20.28 -13.45
CA GLY A 217 -13.68 21.52 -13.61
C GLY A 217 -14.39 21.67 -14.96
N GLU A 218 -14.37 20.65 -15.82
CA GLU A 218 -15.05 20.70 -17.11
C GLU A 218 -16.58 20.56 -16.95
N VAL A 219 -17.32 21.37 -17.72
CA VAL A 219 -18.79 21.40 -17.70
C VAL A 219 -19.33 20.68 -18.93
N GLY A 220 -20.11 19.62 -18.72
CA GLY A 220 -20.71 18.85 -19.80
C GLY A 220 -20.83 17.36 -19.46
N ALA A 221 -21.24 16.58 -20.45
CA ALA A 221 -21.20 15.13 -20.39
C ALA A 221 -20.65 14.59 -21.71
N VAL A 222 -19.72 13.64 -21.62
CA VAL A 222 -19.23 12.90 -22.78
C VAL A 222 -20.35 11.97 -23.19
N THR A 223 -20.92 12.18 -24.37
CA THR A 223 -21.99 11.32 -24.92
C THR A 223 -21.51 10.46 -26.07
N ARG A 224 -20.32 10.76 -26.62
CA ARG A 224 -19.68 10.00 -27.68
C ARG A 224 -18.17 10.16 -27.61
N VAL A 225 -17.47 9.04 -27.73
CA VAL A 225 -16.02 9.02 -27.95
C VAL A 225 -15.77 8.85 -29.46
N GLU A 226 -14.96 9.75 -30.02
CA GLU A 226 -14.61 9.77 -31.44
C GLU A 226 -13.34 8.95 -31.73
N SER A 227 -12.36 8.99 -30.83
CA SER A 227 -11.16 8.16 -30.90
C SER A 227 -10.51 7.97 -29.53
N LEU A 228 -9.80 6.86 -29.37
CA LEU A 228 -8.89 6.60 -28.26
C LEU A 228 -7.55 6.13 -28.83
N GLU A 229 -6.47 6.83 -28.49
CA GLU A 229 -5.13 6.53 -29.00
C GLU A 229 -4.09 6.70 -27.91
N VAL A 230 -3.21 5.69 -27.75
CA VAL A 230 -2.01 5.82 -26.93
C VAL A 230 -1.00 6.64 -27.72
N THR A 231 -0.74 7.87 -27.28
CA THR A 231 0.13 8.82 -28.00
C THR A 231 1.57 8.81 -27.51
N GLY A 232 1.84 8.15 -26.39
CA GLY A 232 3.18 8.05 -25.81
C GLY A 232 3.37 6.78 -25.00
N ARG A 233 4.58 6.23 -25.03
CA ARG A 233 4.99 5.13 -24.17
C ARG A 233 6.32 5.44 -23.52
N THR A 234 6.41 5.11 -22.23
CA THR A 234 7.67 5.17 -21.49
C THR A 234 8.66 4.15 -22.07
N ARG A 235 9.94 4.21 -21.65
CA ARG A 235 10.91 3.20 -22.07
C ARG A 235 10.48 1.83 -21.58
N SER A 236 9.80 1.74 -20.42
CA SER A 236 9.26 0.48 -19.90
C SER A 236 8.05 -0.05 -20.64
N GLY A 237 7.53 0.68 -21.63
CA GLY A 237 6.42 0.27 -22.48
C GLY A 237 5.05 0.64 -21.92
N ARG A 238 5.01 1.28 -20.74
CA ARG A 238 3.77 1.77 -20.11
C ARG A 238 3.21 2.91 -20.93
N ALA A 239 1.87 3.04 -20.99
CA ALA A 239 1.23 4.18 -21.63
C ALA A 239 1.58 5.44 -20.83
N GLU A 240 2.25 6.37 -21.48
CA GLU A 240 2.63 7.67 -20.91
C GLU A 240 1.50 8.70 -21.13
N ALA A 241 0.84 8.60 -22.29
CA ALA A 241 -0.27 9.46 -22.64
C ALA A 241 -1.34 8.70 -23.44
N LEU A 242 -2.60 8.99 -23.13
CA LEU A 242 -3.78 8.55 -23.86
C LEU A 242 -4.53 9.79 -24.34
N ARG A 243 -4.73 9.91 -25.66
CA ARG A 243 -5.62 10.91 -26.24
C ARG A 243 -7.00 10.30 -26.40
N VAL A 244 -8.00 10.98 -25.86
CA VAL A 244 -9.42 10.65 -26.04
C VAL A 244 -10.09 11.85 -26.71
N ALA A 245 -10.54 11.68 -27.95
CA ALA A 245 -11.33 12.70 -28.64
C ALA A 245 -12.82 12.43 -28.37
N THR A 246 -13.56 13.48 -28.02
CA THR A 246 -14.97 13.39 -27.67
C THR A 246 -15.80 14.45 -28.38
N ASN A 247 -17.11 14.38 -28.26
CA ASN A 247 -18.03 15.40 -28.80
C ASN A 247 -18.09 16.71 -27.98
N LEU A 248 -17.26 16.84 -26.95
CA LEU A 248 -17.05 18.06 -26.16
C LEU A 248 -15.79 18.77 -26.63
#